data_AF-A0A7S0DSU7-F1
#
_entry.id   AF-A0A7S0DSU7-F1
#
_cell.length_a   1.000
_cell.length_b   1.000
_cell.length_c   1.000
_cell.angle_alpha   90.00
_cell.angle_beta   90.00
_cell.angle_gamma   90.00
#
_symmetry.space_group_name_H-M   'P 1'
#
loop_
_entity.id
_entity.type
_entity.pdbx_description
1 polymer ?
#
loop_
_entity_poly.entity_id
_entity_poly.type
_entity_poly.pdbx_seq_one_letter_code
_entity_poly.pdbx_strand_id
1 'polypeptide(L)'
;GEHTEENVYNDIEAIYDYLINEAGIKPSELILYGRSLGSGPTIHLAATNPNGIAGMVLESALLSIIRTQCRCVSKSWTCDMFNNIDKVAAIECPTLIIHGTRDCIVPHYHGRHLQE
;
A
#
# COMPACT_ATOMS: atom_id res chain seq x y z
N GLY A 1 3.89 -19.20 -9.12
CA GLY A 1 4.88 -18.66 -8.18
C GLY A 1 4.48 -19.03 -6.77
N GLU A 2 5.39 -18.88 -5.82
CA GLU A 2 5.07 -19.03 -4.40
C GLU A 2 4.36 -17.78 -3.87
N HIS A 3 3.40 -17.96 -2.96
CA HIS A 3 2.58 -16.86 -2.43
C HIS A 3 3.24 -16.18 -1.21
N THR A 4 4.39 -15.55 -1.42
CA THR A 4 5.12 -14.78 -0.39
C THR A 4 4.86 -13.29 -0.53
N GLU A 5 5.00 -12.52 0.56
CA GLU A 5 4.93 -11.05 0.53
C GLU A 5 5.96 -10.45 -0.45
N GLU A 6 7.18 -10.97 -0.43
CA GLU A 6 8.26 -10.55 -1.31
C GLU A 6 7.89 -10.75 -2.79
N ASN A 7 7.29 -11.89 -3.16
CA ASN A 7 6.87 -12.12 -4.54
C ASN A 7 5.73 -11.18 -4.95
N VAL A 8 4.83 -10.81 -4.03
CA VAL A 8 3.79 -9.81 -4.31
C VAL A 8 4.39 -8.42 -4.56
N TYR A 9 5.49 -8.08 -3.88
CA TYR A 9 6.24 -6.85 -4.18
C TYR A 9 6.97 -6.93 -5.52
N ASN A 10 7.65 -8.05 -5.80
CA ASN A 10 8.32 -8.26 -7.08
C ASN A 10 7.33 -8.19 -8.25
N ASP A 11 6.11 -8.73 -8.09
CA ASP A 11 5.08 -8.69 -9.13
C ASP A 11 4.64 -7.25 -9.45
N ILE A 12 4.43 -6.40 -8.44
CA ILE A 12 4.02 -5.00 -8.70
C ILE A 12 5.18 -4.15 -9.23
N GLU A 13 6.41 -4.40 -8.79
CA GLU A 13 7.61 -3.73 -9.30
C GLU A 13 7.87 -4.09 -10.76
N ALA A 14 7.71 -5.36 -11.15
CA ALA A 14 7.84 -5.79 -12.53
C ALA A 14 6.82 -5.10 -13.47
N ILE A 15 5.58 -4.91 -12.99
CA ILE A 15 4.56 -4.16 -13.75
C ILE A 15 4.97 -2.69 -13.89
N TYR A 16 5.44 -2.07 -12.81
CA TYR A 16 5.92 -0.69 -12.85
C TYR A 16 7.08 -0.53 -13.84
N ASP A 17 8.09 -1.40 -13.76
CA ASP A 17 9.25 -1.37 -14.65
C ASP A 17 8.86 -1.54 -16.12
N TYR A 18 7.91 -2.43 -16.41
CA TYR A 18 7.35 -2.58 -17.76
C TYR A 18 6.67 -1.29 -18.24
N LEU A 19 5.82 -0.68 -17.40
CA LEU A 19 5.10 0.55 -17.77
C LEU A 19 6.07 1.71 -18.07
N ILE A 20 7.11 1.86 -17.26
CA ILE A 20 8.09 2.94 -17.43
C ILE A 20 9.02 2.67 -18.61
N ASN A 21 9.65 1.50 -18.65
CA ASN A 21 10.78 1.24 -19.55
C ASN A 21 10.34 0.72 -20.92
N GLU A 22 9.27 -0.08 -20.98
CA GLU A 22 8.81 -0.67 -22.25
C GLU A 22 7.62 0.07 -22.83
N ALA A 23 6.63 0.43 -22.02
CA ALA A 23 5.45 1.17 -22.48
C ALA A 23 5.70 2.69 -22.56
N GLY A 24 6.80 3.19 -22.00
CA GLY A 24 7.19 4.60 -22.07
C GLY A 24 6.27 5.56 -21.31
N ILE A 25 5.49 5.05 -20.35
CA ILE A 25 4.61 5.86 -19.50
C ILE A 25 5.47 6.59 -18.49
N LYS A 26 5.23 7.89 -18.28
CA LYS A 26 5.97 8.63 -17.26
C LYS A 26 5.38 8.32 -15.88
N PRO A 27 6.19 8.28 -14.81
CA PRO A 27 5.67 8.17 -13.44
C PRO A 27 4.59 9.22 -13.14
N SER A 28 4.72 10.42 -13.71
CA SER A 28 3.78 11.54 -13.55
C SER A 28 2.42 11.33 -14.21
N GLU A 29 2.23 10.23 -14.92
CA GLU A 29 0.99 9.82 -15.56
C GLU A 29 0.39 8.58 -14.86
N LEU A 30 1.07 8.04 -13.84
CA LEU A 30 0.63 6.87 -13.10
C LEU A 30 -0.11 7.27 -11.83
N ILE A 31 -1.33 6.72 -11.70
CA ILE A 31 -2.07 6.72 -10.45
C ILE A 31 -2.06 5.29 -9.90
N LEU A 32 -1.53 5.12 -8.71
CA LEU A 32 -1.54 3.84 -8.02
C LEU A 32 -2.89 3.62 -7.34
N TYR A 33 -3.40 2.40 -7.38
CA TYR A 33 -4.63 2.02 -6.71
C TYR A 33 -4.44 0.75 -5.89
N GLY A 34 -4.83 0.80 -4.62
CA GLY A 34 -4.73 -0.33 -3.70
C GLY A 34 -6.00 -0.47 -2.86
N ARG A 35 -6.56 -1.68 -2.81
CA ARG A 35 -7.76 -1.98 -2.00
C ARG A 35 -7.50 -3.09 -1.01
N SER A 36 -7.87 -2.91 0.26
CA SER A 36 -7.73 -3.93 1.30
C SER A 36 -6.30 -4.50 1.31
N LEU A 37 -6.10 -5.80 1.09
CA LEU A 37 -4.78 -6.42 0.99
C LEU A 37 -3.89 -5.79 -0.09
N GLY A 38 -4.48 -5.35 -1.20
CA GLY A 38 -3.77 -4.69 -2.29
C GLY A 38 -3.09 -3.38 -1.86
N SER A 39 -3.51 -2.76 -0.76
CA SER A 39 -2.80 -1.61 -0.21
C SER A 39 -1.33 -1.92 0.16
N GLY A 40 -1.00 -3.17 0.49
CA GLY A 40 0.35 -3.63 0.77
C GLY A 40 1.35 -3.34 -0.36
N PRO A 41 1.23 -4.01 -1.52
CA PRO A 41 2.09 -3.75 -2.66
C PRO A 41 1.96 -2.33 -3.21
N THR A 42 0.77 -1.72 -3.19
CA THR A 42 0.58 -0.33 -3.67
C THR A 42 1.39 0.67 -2.84
N ILE A 43 1.31 0.60 -1.50
CA ILE A 43 2.09 1.45 -0.59
C ILE A 43 3.58 1.14 -0.71
N HIS A 44 3.95 -0.14 -0.81
CA HIS A 44 5.33 -0.54 -1.05
C HIS A 44 5.91 0.12 -2.30
N LEU A 45 5.21 0.03 -3.44
CA LEU A 45 5.67 0.62 -4.70
C LEU A 45 5.80 2.15 -4.58
N ALA A 46 4.83 2.82 -3.95
CA ALA A 46 4.87 4.25 -3.73
C ALA A 46 6.06 4.68 -2.84
N ALA A 47 6.37 3.88 -1.81
CA ALA A 47 7.45 4.15 -0.87
C ALA A 47 8.85 3.89 -1.47
N THR A 48 8.98 2.90 -2.37
CA THR A 48 10.24 2.62 -3.08
C THR A 48 10.48 3.54 -4.27
N ASN A 49 9.42 4.15 -4.80
CA ASN A 49 9.47 5.13 -5.90
C ASN A 49 8.83 6.47 -5.48
N PRO A 50 9.40 7.17 -4.48
CA PRO A 50 8.76 8.35 -3.89
C PRO A 50 8.60 9.50 -4.90
N ASN A 51 9.50 9.59 -5.88
CA ASN A 51 9.54 10.72 -6.81
C ASN A 51 8.72 10.46 -8.07
N GLY A 52 7.82 11.39 -8.37
CA GLY A 52 7.22 11.55 -9.70
C GLY A 52 5.93 10.79 -9.94
N ILE A 53 5.47 9.91 -9.05
CA ILE A 53 4.14 9.29 -9.16
C ILE A 53 3.05 10.35 -9.06
N ALA A 54 2.07 10.31 -9.97
CA ALA A 54 1.02 11.35 -10.05
C ALA A 54 0.11 11.38 -8.81
N GLY A 55 -0.14 10.22 -8.22
CA GLY A 55 -0.88 10.07 -6.97
C GLY A 55 -1.21 8.63 -6.64
N MET A 56 -1.85 8.44 -5.50
CA MET A 56 -2.27 7.12 -5.01
C MET A 56 -3.69 7.18 -4.45
N VAL A 57 -4.48 6.15 -4.72
CA VAL A 57 -5.82 5.95 -4.15
C VAL A 57 -5.83 4.65 -3.36
N LEU A 58 -6.23 4.75 -2.10
CA LEU A 58 -6.32 3.63 -1.17
C LEU A 58 -7.77 3.43 -0.72
N GLU A 59 -8.32 2.24 -0.94
CA GLU A 59 -9.69 1.88 -0.53
C GLU A 59 -9.67 0.80 0.55
N SER A 60 -10.26 1.07 1.72
CA SER A 60 -10.29 0.16 2.88
C SER A 60 -8.89 -0.42 3.18
N ALA A 61 -7.85 0.42 3.09
CA ALA A 61 -6.46 0.00 3.26
C ALA A 61 -6.16 -0.47 4.69
N LEU A 62 -5.18 -1.36 4.81
CA LEU A 62 -4.74 -1.94 6.08
C LEU A 62 -3.42 -1.32 6.55
N LEU A 63 -3.19 -1.40 7.86
CA LEU A 63 -1.92 -0.98 8.48
C LEU A 63 -0.90 -2.13 8.45
N SER A 64 -1.40 -3.35 8.65
CA SER A 64 -0.72 -4.64 8.49
C SER A 64 -1.77 -5.76 8.59
N ILE A 65 -1.43 -6.99 8.18
CA ILE A 65 -2.38 -8.12 8.26
C ILE A 65 -2.77 -8.37 9.72
N ILE A 66 -1.82 -8.47 10.65
CA ILE A 66 -2.14 -8.81 12.04
C ILE A 66 -3.01 -7.72 12.67
N ARG A 67 -2.79 -6.43 12.35
CA ARG A 67 -3.60 -5.32 12.88
C ARG A 67 -5.06 -5.36 12.42
N THR A 68 -5.40 -6.06 11.32
CA THR A 68 -6.80 -6.27 10.91
C THR A 68 -7.52 -7.25 11.83
N GLN A 69 -6.81 -8.26 12.35
CA GLN A 69 -7.39 -9.29 13.22
C GLN A 69 -7.29 -8.92 14.71
N CYS A 70 -6.22 -8.22 15.10
CA CYS A 70 -5.90 -7.91 16.49
C CYS A 70 -5.72 -6.40 16.69
N ARG A 71 -6.73 -5.75 17.28
CA ARG A 71 -6.76 -4.28 17.50
C ARG A 71 -5.73 -3.77 18.52
N CYS A 72 -5.21 -4.64 19.39
CA CYS A 72 -4.33 -4.26 20.50
C CYS A 72 -2.83 -4.32 20.16
N VAL A 73 -2.47 -4.57 18.90
CA VAL A 73 -1.07 -4.68 18.50
C VAL A 73 -0.50 -3.27 18.33
N SER A 74 0.49 -2.90 19.15
CA SER A 74 1.14 -1.59 19.08
C SER A 74 2.42 -1.60 18.24
N LYS A 75 3.12 -2.74 18.13
CA LYS A 75 4.37 -2.90 17.39
C LYS A 75 4.22 -3.84 16.21
N SER A 76 4.95 -3.59 15.12
CA SER A 76 5.07 -4.52 13.99
C SER A 76 5.85 -5.78 14.44
N TRP A 77 5.42 -6.96 13.98
CA TRP A 77 6.05 -8.25 14.28
C TRP A 77 6.75 -8.77 13.03
N THR A 78 7.81 -9.58 13.20
CA THR A 78 8.56 -10.15 12.06
C THR A 78 7.73 -11.14 11.23
N CYS A 79 6.62 -11.65 11.76
CA CYS A 79 5.66 -12.47 11.05
C CYS A 79 4.44 -11.68 10.52
N ASP A 80 4.40 -10.37 10.73
CA ASP A 80 3.33 -9.51 10.21
C ASP A 80 3.64 -9.11 8.78
N MET A 81 2.70 -9.33 7.87
CA MET A 81 2.86 -9.01 6.46
C MET A 81 2.21 -7.67 6.13
N PHE A 82 2.76 -7.00 5.12
CA PHE A 82 2.27 -5.73 4.60
C PHE A 82 2.18 -4.65 5.67
N ASN A 83 3.26 -4.46 6.44
CA ASN A 83 3.40 -3.41 7.46
C ASN A 83 3.44 -2.01 6.82
N ASN A 84 2.31 -1.57 6.28
CA ASN A 84 2.12 -0.28 5.64
C ASN A 84 2.38 0.87 6.60
N ILE A 85 2.11 0.68 7.90
CA ILE A 85 2.39 1.67 8.95
C ILE A 85 3.88 2.09 8.98
N ASP A 86 4.79 1.18 8.63
CA ASP A 86 6.22 1.44 8.64
C ASP A 86 6.72 2.07 7.33
N LYS A 87 5.90 2.04 6.27
CA LYS A 87 6.24 2.48 4.91
C LYS A 87 5.60 3.81 4.52
N VAL A 88 4.43 4.12 5.09
CA VAL A 88 3.59 5.25 4.66
C VAL A 88 4.28 6.61 4.75
N ALA A 89 5.21 6.77 5.71
CA ALA A 89 5.98 8.00 5.90
C ALA A 89 6.95 8.32 4.74
N ALA A 90 7.28 7.33 3.89
CA ALA A 90 8.14 7.53 2.73
C ALA A 90 7.36 7.87 1.45
N ILE A 91 6.04 7.94 1.50
CA ILE A 91 5.20 8.28 0.35
C ILE A 91 5.17 9.80 0.18
N GLU A 92 5.59 10.29 -0.99
CA GLU A 92 5.60 11.73 -1.29
C GLU A 92 4.46 12.15 -2.23
N CYS A 93 3.80 11.20 -2.91
CA CYS A 93 2.75 11.51 -3.87
C CYS A 93 1.40 11.85 -3.20
N PRO A 94 0.57 12.69 -3.83
CA PRO A 94 -0.77 12.99 -3.32
C PRO A 94 -1.58 11.71 -3.13
N THR A 95 -2.08 11.50 -1.91
CA THR A 95 -2.77 10.26 -1.53
C THR A 95 -4.21 10.52 -1.12
N LEU A 96 -5.15 9.81 -1.74
CA LEU A 96 -6.56 9.77 -1.36
C LEU A 96 -6.86 8.46 -0.63
N ILE A 97 -7.39 8.55 0.59
CA ILE A 97 -7.81 7.39 1.37
C ILE A 97 -9.34 7.39 1.49
N ILE A 98 -9.96 6.28 1.09
CA ILE A 98 -11.40 6.05 1.14
C ILE A 98 -11.65 4.86 2.08
N HIS A 99 -12.44 5.07 3.12
CA HIS A 99 -12.72 4.00 4.09
C HIS A 99 -14.17 4.03 4.57
N GLY A 100 -14.85 2.89 4.51
CA GLY A 100 -16.19 2.74 5.05
C GLY A 100 -16.21 2.79 6.58
N THR A 101 -17.04 3.66 7.17
CA THR A 101 -17.19 3.80 8.63
C THR A 101 -17.85 2.61 9.32
N ARG A 102 -18.41 1.67 8.53
CA ARG A 102 -19.03 0.42 8.99
C ARG A 102 -18.28 -0.82 8.50
N ASP A 103 -17.04 -0.65 8.03
CA ASP A 103 -16.20 -1.78 7.62
C ASP A 103 -15.85 -2.63 8.86
N CYS A 104 -16.32 -3.87 8.87
CA CYS A 104 -16.10 -4.83 9.95
C CYS A 104 -14.91 -5.76 9.71
N ILE A 105 -14.31 -5.71 8.50
CA ILE A 105 -13.16 -6.53 8.10
C ILE A 105 -11.87 -5.75 8.33
N VAL A 106 -11.81 -4.53 7.79
CA VAL A 106 -10.71 -3.59 8.03
C VAL A 106 -11.33 -2.35 8.66
N PRO A 107 -11.28 -2.19 10.00
CA PRO A 107 -11.91 -1.04 10.63
C PRO A 107 -11.36 0.29 10.12
N HIS A 108 -12.19 1.33 10.05
CA HIS A 108 -11.82 2.63 9.46
C HIS A 108 -10.69 3.38 10.18
N TYR A 109 -10.31 2.98 11.40
CA TYR A 109 -9.13 3.54 12.04
C TYR A 109 -7.85 3.22 11.26
N HIS A 110 -7.82 2.15 10.46
CA HIS A 110 -6.66 1.85 9.62
C HIS A 110 -6.41 2.96 8.59
N GLY A 111 -7.44 3.37 7.86
CA GLY A 111 -7.33 4.48 6.91
C GLY A 111 -6.97 5.80 7.58
N ARG A 112 -7.48 6.07 8.79
CA ARG A 112 -7.12 7.30 9.54
C ARG A 112 -5.65 7.33 9.94
N HIS A 113 -5.11 6.24 10.49
CA HIS A 113 -3.70 6.21 10.90
C HIS A 113 -2.73 6.22 9.71
N LEU A 114 -3.15 5.78 8.52
CA LEU A 114 -2.34 5.93 7.31
C LEU A 114 -2.27 7.37 6.81
N GLN A 115 -3.18 8.25 7.26
CA GLN A 115 -3.21 9.65 6.88
C GLN A 115 -2.40 10.55 7.83
N GLU A 116 -2.15 10.07 9.05
CA GLU A 116 -1.44 10.79 10.12
C GLU A 116 0.09 10.69 9.93
#